data_AF-B3LW95-F1
#
_entry.id   AF-B3LW95-F1
#
_cell.length_a   1.000
_cell.length_b   1.000
_cell.length_c   1.000
_cell.angle_alpha   90.00
_cell.angle_beta   90.00
_cell.angle_gamma   90.00
#
_symmetry.space_group_name_H-M   'P 1'
#
loop_
_entity.id
_entity.type
_entity.pdbx_description
1 polymer ?
#
loop_
_entity_poly.entity_id
_entity_poly.type
_entity_poly.pdbx_seq_one_letter_code
_entity_poly.pdbx_strand_id
1 'polypeptide(L)'
;MRKTWVKRENIYYKPFYKQKSKMFLLLIFLVGISFIAYQAFSLNQLPGVPTPWNLQQLRKKHQQMIQSLGKKERDADEFDGGGGGGAGGVAAVPITGQKDEDAIKIVRGTRLFDYDAYKPNFEGKFRCLDGSKEIPFDHLNDNYCDCEGDGSDEPSTNACAKGKFYCRYQKRHFTGRGLDVYVASSRVNDHVCDCCDGSDEWTTDVKCQNDCA
;
A
#
# COMPACT_ATOMS: atom_id res chain seq x y z
N MET A 1 -39.42 -2.51 -50.05
CA MET A 1 -40.16 -2.08 -48.83
C MET A 1 -39.21 -1.28 -47.95
N ARG A 2 -39.49 0.00 -47.65
CA ARG A 2 -38.63 0.84 -46.80
C ARG A 2 -38.91 0.49 -45.33
N LYS A 3 -37.89 0.09 -44.58
CA LYS A 3 -37.98 -0.12 -43.13
C LYS A 3 -37.77 1.23 -42.44
N THR A 4 -38.78 1.71 -41.72
CA THR A 4 -38.65 2.88 -40.85
C THR A 4 -38.25 2.41 -39.46
N TRP A 5 -37.24 3.05 -38.87
CA TRP A 5 -36.76 2.73 -37.54
C TRP A 5 -37.48 3.62 -36.52
N VAL A 6 -38.27 3.02 -35.63
CA VAL A 6 -38.88 3.71 -34.48
C VAL A 6 -38.00 3.47 -33.26
N LYS A 7 -37.59 4.56 -32.59
CA LYS A 7 -36.75 4.47 -31.39
C LYS A 7 -37.47 3.72 -30.27
N ARG A 8 -36.73 2.81 -29.61
CA ARG A 8 -37.26 1.90 -28.57
C ARG A 8 -37.94 2.64 -27.41
N GLU A 9 -37.49 3.84 -27.06
CA GLU A 9 -38.10 4.65 -25.99
C GLU A 9 -39.55 5.11 -26.27
N ASN A 10 -40.01 5.08 -27.52
CA ASN A 10 -41.36 5.48 -27.91
C ASN A 10 -42.35 4.29 -27.96
N ILE A 11 -41.87 3.06 -27.70
CA ILE A 11 -42.66 1.83 -27.85
C ILE A 11 -43.27 1.37 -26.52
N TYR A 12 -42.70 1.75 -25.37
CA TYR A 12 -43.17 1.31 -24.06
C TYR A 12 -43.46 2.48 -23.13
N TYR A 13 -44.65 2.46 -22.51
CA TYR A 13 -45.02 3.40 -21.45
C TYR A 13 -44.06 3.27 -20.27
N LYS A 14 -43.39 4.37 -19.89
CA LYS A 14 -42.46 4.39 -18.75
C LYS A 14 -43.27 4.15 -17.47
N PRO A 15 -42.99 3.09 -16.69
CA PRO A 15 -43.78 2.80 -15.51
C PRO A 15 -43.63 3.93 -14.49
N PHE A 16 -44.75 4.36 -13.90
CA PHE A 16 -44.90 5.51 -13.01
C PHE A 16 -43.87 5.55 -11.86
N TYR A 17 -43.35 4.39 -11.43
CA TYR A 17 -42.32 4.29 -10.39
C TYR A 17 -40.96 4.90 -10.78
N LYS A 18 -40.60 4.92 -12.08
CA LYS A 18 -39.28 5.41 -12.56
C LYS A 18 -39.19 6.94 -12.59
N GLN A 19 -40.33 7.63 -12.60
CA GLN A 19 -40.40 9.09 -12.49
C GLN A 19 -40.43 9.53 -11.03
N LYS A 20 -41.17 8.81 -10.16
CA LYS A 20 -41.21 9.10 -8.73
C LYS A 20 -39.89 8.77 -8.00
N SER A 21 -39.16 7.73 -8.41
CA SER A 21 -37.86 7.43 -7.78
C SER A 21 -36.82 8.52 -8.02
N LYS A 22 -36.81 9.15 -9.21
CA LYS A 22 -35.91 10.26 -9.53
C LYS A 22 -36.22 11.51 -8.71
N MET A 23 -37.51 11.83 -8.53
CA MET A 23 -37.95 12.95 -7.69
C MET A 23 -37.63 12.69 -6.21
N PHE A 24 -37.78 11.46 -5.74
CA PHE A 24 -37.43 11.08 -4.36
C PHE A 24 -35.92 11.16 -4.09
N LEU A 25 -35.08 10.68 -5.01
CA LEU A 25 -33.63 10.78 -4.90
C LEU A 25 -33.14 12.24 -4.93
N LEU A 26 -33.73 13.10 -5.77
CA LEU A 26 -33.42 14.53 -5.77
C LEU A 26 -33.82 15.21 -4.45
N LEU A 27 -34.97 14.84 -3.88
CA LEU A 27 -35.41 15.39 -2.60
C LEU A 27 -34.46 14.99 -1.45
N ILE A 28 -34.02 13.73 -1.41
CA ILE A 28 -33.01 13.28 -0.43
C ILE A 28 -31.71 14.04 -0.60
N PHE A 29 -31.25 14.23 -1.84
CA PHE A 29 -30.02 14.96 -2.13
C PHE A 29 -30.09 16.43 -1.68
N LEU A 30 -31.21 17.11 -1.93
CA LEU A 30 -31.41 18.50 -1.51
C LEU A 30 -31.53 18.65 0.01
N VAL A 31 -32.22 17.71 0.68
CA VAL A 31 -32.27 17.67 2.16
C VAL A 31 -30.88 17.41 2.74
N GLY A 32 -30.10 16.51 2.14
CA GLY A 32 -28.71 16.25 2.52
C GLY A 32 -27.81 17.48 2.39
N ILE A 33 -27.90 18.20 1.26
CA ILE A 33 -27.14 19.45 1.06
C ILE A 33 -27.55 20.51 2.10
N SER A 34 -28.85 20.68 2.34
CA SER A 34 -29.37 21.62 3.33
C SER A 34 -28.87 21.29 4.74
N PHE A 35 -28.85 20.01 5.11
CA PHE A 35 -28.30 19.56 6.39
C PHE A 35 -26.80 19.85 6.50
N ILE A 36 -26.00 19.56 5.47
CA ILE A 36 -24.56 19.84 5.47
C ILE A 36 -24.29 21.35 5.57
N ALA A 37 -25.05 22.18 4.85
CA ALA A 37 -24.93 23.64 4.93
C ALA A 37 -25.31 24.16 6.33
N TYR A 38 -26.35 23.61 6.95
CA TYR A 38 -26.75 23.95 8.31
C TYR A 38 -25.68 23.56 9.34
N GLN A 39 -25.06 22.37 9.20
CA GLN A 39 -23.95 21.95 10.05
C GLN A 39 -22.73 22.86 9.87
N ALA A 40 -22.36 23.21 8.62
CA ALA A 40 -21.26 24.12 8.34
C ALA A 40 -21.49 25.54 8.92
N PHE A 41 -22.72 26.04 8.81
CA PHE A 41 -23.09 27.34 9.39
C PHE A 41 -23.08 27.31 10.92
N SER A 42 -23.60 26.24 11.53
CA SER A 42 -23.60 26.06 12.99
C SER A 42 -22.17 25.95 13.54
N LEU A 43 -21.27 25.28 12.82
CA LEU A 43 -19.83 25.24 13.15
C LEU A 43 -19.18 26.62 13.05
N ASN A 44 -19.61 27.46 12.12
CA ASN A 44 -19.07 28.81 11.93
C ASN A 44 -19.59 29.84 12.96
N GLN A 45 -20.59 29.48 13.75
CA GLN A 45 -21.12 30.29 14.86
C GLN A 45 -20.54 29.93 16.23
N LEU A 46 -19.80 28.82 16.33
CA LEU A 46 -19.13 28.47 17.57
C LEU A 46 -17.91 29.40 17.76
N PRO A 47 -17.68 29.96 18.96
CA PRO A 47 -16.41 30.61 19.27
C PRO A 47 -15.31 29.61 18.97
N GLY A 48 -14.32 30.01 18.18
CA GLY A 48 -13.23 29.15 17.73
C GLY A 48 -12.61 28.42 18.91
N VAL A 49 -12.95 27.15 19.07
CA VAL A 49 -12.25 26.27 20.00
C VAL A 49 -10.84 26.18 19.43
N PRO A 50 -9.78 26.49 20.20
CA PRO A 50 -8.44 26.15 19.78
C PRO A 50 -8.41 24.61 19.69
N THR A 51 -8.63 24.08 18.49
CA THR A 51 -8.37 22.68 18.25
C THR A 51 -6.89 22.48 18.51
N PRO A 52 -6.47 21.52 19.35
CA PRO A 52 -5.05 21.27 19.61
C PRO A 52 -4.30 20.81 18.34
N TRP A 53 -5.03 20.58 17.25
CA TRP A 53 -4.51 20.14 15.97
C TRP A 53 -4.83 21.17 14.88
N ASN A 54 -3.84 22.02 14.60
CA ASN A 54 -3.82 22.86 13.41
C ASN A 54 -3.70 21.96 12.17
N LEU A 55 -4.63 22.10 11.21
CA LEU A 55 -4.64 21.29 9.98
C LEU A 55 -3.33 21.39 9.18
N GLN A 56 -2.64 22.55 9.23
CA GLN A 56 -1.31 22.70 8.63
C GLN A 56 -0.26 21.86 9.36
N GLN A 57 -0.36 21.73 10.68
CA GLN A 57 0.55 20.92 11.48
C GLN A 57 0.33 19.42 11.24
N LEU A 58 -0.93 18.99 11.06
CA LEU A 58 -1.27 17.64 10.62
C LEU A 58 -0.70 17.33 9.22
N ARG A 59 -0.87 18.24 8.26
CA ARG A 59 -0.27 18.08 6.92
C ARG A 59 1.25 18.02 6.96
N LYS A 60 1.90 18.86 7.77
CA LYS A 60 3.35 18.83 7.99
C LYS A 60 3.80 17.52 8.63
N LYS A 61 3.12 17.05 9.67
CA LYS A 61 3.41 15.75 10.30
C LYS A 61 3.23 14.59 9.32
N HIS A 62 2.17 14.59 8.52
CA HIS A 62 1.95 13.58 7.49
C HIS A 62 3.07 13.59 6.42
N GLN A 63 3.51 14.77 5.99
CA GLN A 63 4.66 14.90 5.10
C GLN A 63 5.95 14.40 5.74
N GLN A 64 6.19 14.70 7.02
CA GLN A 64 7.31 14.17 7.79
C GLN A 64 7.24 12.64 7.90
N MET A 65 6.06 12.08 8.12
CA MET A 65 5.81 10.64 8.14
C MET A 65 6.13 9.96 6.80
N ILE A 66 5.69 10.56 5.69
CA ILE A 66 6.03 10.06 4.35
C ILE A 66 7.54 10.16 4.10
N GLN A 67 8.19 11.18 4.64
CA GLN A 67 9.63 11.37 4.49
C GLN A 67 10.45 10.40 5.35
N SER A 68 9.98 10.06 6.57
CA SER A 68 10.63 9.09 7.46
C SER A 68 10.53 7.65 6.94
N LEU A 69 9.53 7.37 6.09
CA LEU A 69 9.49 6.11 5.35
C LEU A 69 10.70 5.93 4.42
N GLY A 70 11.53 6.96 4.17
CA GLY A 70 12.74 6.90 3.35
C GLY A 70 12.46 6.91 1.84
N LYS A 71 13.48 7.16 1.00
CA LYS A 71 13.34 7.10 -0.47
C LYS A 71 12.93 5.70 -0.92
N LYS A 72 12.16 5.58 -2.02
CA LYS A 72 11.88 4.31 -2.71
C LYS A 72 13.21 3.57 -2.91
N GLU A 73 13.41 2.48 -2.17
CA GLU A 73 14.44 1.50 -2.47
C GLU A 73 14.02 0.93 -3.83
N ARG A 74 14.58 1.47 -4.90
CA ARG A 74 14.49 0.82 -6.20
C ARG A 74 15.54 -0.26 -6.11
N ASP A 75 15.14 -1.46 -5.74
CA ASP A 75 15.94 -2.64 -6.09
C ASP A 75 16.15 -2.54 -7.60
N ALA A 76 17.39 -2.27 -8.00
CA ALA A 76 17.78 -2.20 -9.40
C ALA A 76 17.90 -3.62 -9.95
N ASP A 77 16.82 -4.39 -9.82
CA ASP A 77 16.69 -5.69 -10.46
C ASP A 77 15.85 -5.41 -11.70
N GLU A 78 16.54 -5.11 -12.79
CA GLU A 78 15.99 -5.05 -14.13
C GLU A 78 15.49 -6.46 -14.50
N PHE A 79 14.28 -6.77 -14.04
CA PHE A 79 13.56 -7.98 -14.42
C PHE A 79 12.96 -7.75 -15.80
N ASP A 80 13.74 -8.11 -16.83
CA ASP A 80 13.26 -8.29 -18.19
C ASP A 80 12.33 -9.52 -18.20
N GLY A 81 11.04 -9.26 -17.99
CA GLY A 81 9.97 -10.24 -18.13
C GLY A 81 9.77 -10.59 -19.61
N GLY A 82 10.65 -11.44 -20.14
CA GLY A 82 10.57 -12.00 -21.48
C GLY A 82 9.39 -12.96 -21.63
N GLY A 83 8.49 -12.65 -22.58
CA GLY A 83 7.43 -13.55 -23.01
C GLY A 83 6.70 -13.05 -24.26
N GLY A 84 7.16 -13.48 -25.45
CA GLY A 84 6.36 -13.39 -26.68
C GLY A 84 7.18 -13.15 -27.95
N GLY A 85 7.41 -14.21 -28.74
CA GLY A 85 8.08 -14.13 -30.03
C GLY A 85 7.32 -13.30 -31.08
N GLY A 86 8.07 -12.64 -31.94
CA GLY A 86 7.56 -11.94 -33.11
C GLY A 86 8.65 -11.12 -33.79
N ALA A 87 9.14 -11.62 -34.93
CA ALA A 87 10.08 -10.91 -35.79
C ALA A 87 9.51 -9.55 -36.25
N GLY A 88 10.32 -8.49 -36.20
CA GLY A 88 10.01 -7.21 -36.84
C GLY A 88 10.70 -6.04 -36.16
N GLY A 89 11.79 -5.55 -36.75
CA GLY A 89 12.49 -4.37 -36.26
C GLY A 89 11.62 -3.12 -36.31
N VAL A 90 11.53 -2.41 -35.19
CA VAL A 90 11.07 -1.02 -35.15
C VAL A 90 11.74 -0.27 -34.00
N ALA A 91 12.04 0.99 -34.28
CA ALA A 91 12.86 1.95 -33.55
C ALA A 91 12.66 2.04 -32.02
N ALA A 92 13.76 2.37 -31.33
CA ALA A 92 13.81 2.78 -29.94
C ALA A 92 12.85 3.95 -29.67
N VAL A 93 11.92 3.74 -28.74
CA VAL A 93 11.08 4.80 -28.17
C VAL A 93 11.67 5.19 -26.82
N PRO A 94 12.02 6.47 -26.58
CA PRO A 94 12.46 6.92 -25.28
C PRO A 94 11.23 7.05 -24.38
N ILE A 95 11.07 6.16 -23.40
CA ILE A 95 10.03 6.30 -22.39
C ILE A 95 10.44 7.43 -21.45
N THR A 96 9.88 8.60 -21.73
CA THR A 96 9.91 9.76 -20.84
C THR A 96 9.18 9.45 -19.55
N GLY A 97 9.72 9.95 -18.44
CA GLY A 97 9.33 9.57 -17.08
C GLY A 97 7.82 9.67 -16.81
N GLN A 98 7.22 8.53 -16.52
CA GLN A 98 6.01 8.46 -15.71
C GLN A 98 6.42 8.41 -14.24
N LYS A 99 6.00 9.42 -13.48
CA LYS A 99 5.92 9.32 -12.02
C LYS A 99 4.92 8.21 -11.71
N ASP A 100 5.42 7.10 -11.17
CA ASP A 100 4.58 6.10 -10.50
C ASP A 100 3.76 6.80 -9.43
N GLU A 101 2.45 6.90 -9.63
CA GLU A 101 1.53 7.34 -8.58
C GLU A 101 1.39 6.21 -7.55
N ASP A 102 1.74 6.54 -6.30
CA ASP A 102 1.46 5.84 -5.06
C ASP A 102 1.72 4.32 -5.01
N ALA A 103 2.92 3.89 -5.42
CA ALA A 103 3.42 2.57 -5.05
C ALA A 103 3.51 2.46 -3.52
N ILE A 104 2.73 1.53 -2.93
CA ILE A 104 2.75 1.21 -1.51
C ILE A 104 4.19 0.80 -1.13
N LYS A 105 4.86 1.59 -0.29
CA LYS A 105 6.23 1.31 0.16
C LYS A 105 6.20 0.28 1.29
N ILE A 106 6.26 -1.00 0.95
CA ILE A 106 6.31 -2.10 1.93
C ILE A 106 7.75 -2.27 2.42
N VAL A 107 7.92 -2.45 3.74
CA VAL A 107 9.21 -2.75 4.36
C VAL A 107 9.64 -4.17 3.94
N ARG A 108 10.88 -4.33 3.48
CA ARG A 108 11.43 -5.63 3.08
C ARG A 108 11.37 -6.62 4.25
N GLY A 109 11.15 -7.90 3.94
CA GLY A 109 11.10 -8.95 4.95
C GLY A 109 9.82 -8.97 5.82
N THR A 110 8.82 -8.14 5.52
CA THR A 110 7.55 -8.11 6.26
C THR A 110 6.43 -8.88 5.56
N ARG A 111 5.45 -9.34 6.34
CA ARG A 111 4.19 -9.87 5.78
C ARG A 111 3.38 -8.75 5.18
N LEU A 112 2.78 -9.01 4.02
CA LEU A 112 1.89 -8.04 3.37
C LEU A 112 0.70 -7.63 4.27
N PHE A 113 0.22 -8.55 5.11
CA PHE A 113 -0.86 -8.28 6.07
C PHE A 113 -0.44 -7.37 7.23
N ASP A 114 0.84 -7.39 7.61
CA ASP A 114 1.36 -6.57 8.71
C ASP A 114 1.77 -5.16 8.25
N TYR A 115 1.59 -4.84 6.96
CA TYR A 115 2.02 -3.57 6.38
C TYR A 115 1.58 -2.33 7.19
N ASP A 116 0.36 -2.32 7.72
CA ASP A 116 -0.14 -1.20 8.52
C ASP A 116 0.54 -1.07 9.89
N ALA A 117 1.06 -2.17 10.44
CA ALA A 117 1.76 -2.17 11.73
C ALA A 117 3.19 -1.64 11.61
N TYR A 118 3.82 -1.76 10.44
CA TYR A 118 5.15 -1.22 10.13
C TYR A 118 5.14 0.25 9.71
N LYS A 119 4.03 0.96 9.95
CA LYS A 119 3.97 2.41 9.75
C LYS A 119 4.35 3.14 11.03
N PRO A 120 5.11 4.24 10.94
CA PRO A 120 5.35 5.10 12.09
C PRO A 120 4.01 5.65 12.64
N ASN A 121 3.93 5.79 13.96
CA ASN A 121 2.81 6.46 14.60
C ASN A 121 2.87 8.00 14.39
N PHE A 122 1.89 8.74 14.94
CA PHE A 122 1.85 10.21 14.84
C PHE A 122 3.04 10.94 15.51
N GLU A 123 3.84 10.22 16.29
CA GLU A 123 5.07 10.71 16.94
C GLU A 123 6.34 10.28 16.19
N GLY A 124 6.22 9.53 15.08
CA GLY A 124 7.37 9.03 14.34
C GLY A 124 8.04 7.81 14.99
N LYS A 125 7.32 7.07 15.82
CA LYS A 125 7.81 5.85 16.48
C LYS A 125 7.20 4.59 15.87
N PHE A 126 7.97 3.52 15.86
CA PHE A 126 7.51 2.16 15.61
C PHE A 126 7.16 1.49 16.94
N ARG A 127 6.11 0.65 16.94
CA ARG A 127 5.74 -0.16 18.10
C ARG A 127 5.99 -1.62 17.75
N CYS A 128 6.74 -2.33 18.58
CA CYS A 128 6.98 -3.77 18.41
C CYS A 128 5.63 -4.51 18.29
N LEU A 129 5.55 -5.57 17.48
CA LEU A 129 4.30 -6.26 17.20
C LEU A 129 3.75 -7.01 18.43
N ASP A 130 4.63 -7.42 19.34
CA ASP A 130 4.29 -7.96 20.65
C ASP A 130 3.76 -6.90 21.64
N GLY A 131 3.86 -5.62 21.30
CA GLY A 131 3.45 -4.49 22.14
C GLY A 131 4.37 -4.22 23.32
N SER A 132 5.58 -4.79 23.36
CA SER A 132 6.52 -4.67 24.47
C SER A 132 7.05 -3.25 24.65
N LYS A 133 7.46 -2.59 23.56
CA LYS A 133 8.02 -1.24 23.57
C LYS A 133 7.74 -0.45 22.29
N GLU A 134 7.95 0.86 22.36
CA GLU A 134 7.97 1.76 21.21
C GLU A 134 9.39 2.33 21.02
N ILE A 135 9.87 2.32 19.79
CA ILE A 135 11.20 2.78 19.39
C ILE A 135 11.10 3.87 18.32
N PRO A 136 12.11 4.73 18.13
CA PRO A 136 12.15 5.65 16.99
C PRO A 136 12.05 4.86 15.67
N PHE A 137 11.33 5.38 14.67
CA PHE A 137 11.20 4.68 13.39
C PHE A 137 12.54 4.49 12.66
N ASP A 138 13.53 5.33 12.95
CA ASP A 138 14.88 5.23 12.41
C ASP A 138 15.67 4.00 12.92
N HIS A 139 15.20 3.35 13.99
CA HIS A 139 15.75 2.09 14.51
C HIS A 139 15.17 0.86 13.80
N LEU A 140 14.27 1.05 12.83
CA LEU A 140 13.72 -0.07 12.05
C LEU A 140 14.74 -0.49 10.97
N ASN A 141 15.19 -1.74 11.00
CA ASN A 141 16.25 -2.26 10.13
C ASN A 141 17.58 -1.52 10.27
N ASP A 142 17.99 -1.20 11.51
CA ASP A 142 19.24 -0.52 11.83
C ASP A 142 20.38 -1.48 12.21
N ASN A 143 20.17 -2.78 12.01
CA ASN A 143 21.08 -3.87 12.39
C ASN A 143 21.28 -4.01 13.91
N TYR A 144 20.37 -3.48 14.73
CA TYR A 144 20.38 -3.66 16.18
C TYR A 144 19.04 -4.22 16.66
N CYS A 145 19.08 -5.27 17.49
CA CYS A 145 17.86 -5.89 17.98
C CYS A 145 17.29 -5.14 19.19
N ASP A 146 16.35 -4.25 18.92
CA ASP A 146 15.54 -3.56 19.88
C ASP A 146 14.38 -4.44 20.40
N CYS A 147 13.53 -5.03 19.55
CA CYS A 147 12.36 -5.79 20.01
C CYS A 147 12.74 -7.23 20.42
N GLU A 148 13.30 -7.43 21.62
CA GLU A 148 13.79 -8.74 22.11
C GLU A 148 12.72 -9.87 22.18
N GLY A 149 11.45 -9.48 22.27
CA GLY A 149 10.31 -10.40 22.36
C GLY A 149 10.04 -11.13 21.05
N ASP A 150 9.92 -10.38 19.96
CA ASP A 150 9.46 -10.86 18.64
C ASP A 150 10.42 -10.57 17.47
N GLY A 151 11.41 -9.69 17.66
CA GLY A 151 12.35 -9.25 16.63
C GLY A 151 11.71 -8.48 15.49
N SER A 152 10.58 -7.82 15.75
CA SER A 152 9.78 -7.13 14.73
C SER A 152 10.39 -5.83 14.20
N ASP A 153 11.37 -5.28 14.87
CA ASP A 153 12.13 -4.11 14.44
C ASP A 153 13.11 -4.41 13.30
N GLU A 154 13.57 -5.66 13.19
CA GLU A 154 14.59 -6.08 12.22
C GLU A 154 14.06 -7.10 11.20
N PRO A 155 13.01 -6.79 10.41
CA PRO A 155 12.45 -7.72 9.44
C PRO A 155 13.35 -8.00 8.24
N SER A 156 14.28 -7.09 7.89
CA SER A 156 15.16 -7.21 6.72
C SER A 156 16.64 -7.46 7.03
N THR A 157 16.98 -7.59 8.31
CA THR A 157 18.36 -7.86 8.77
C THR A 157 18.41 -9.14 9.61
N ASN A 158 19.62 -9.56 9.96
CA ASN A 158 19.89 -10.74 10.78
C ASN A 158 20.16 -10.41 12.26
N ALA A 159 19.83 -9.22 12.73
CA ALA A 159 20.20 -8.75 14.08
C ALA A 159 19.42 -9.44 15.22
N CYS A 160 18.14 -9.76 15.01
CA CYS A 160 17.30 -10.37 16.05
C CYS A 160 17.22 -11.89 15.96
N ALA A 161 17.61 -12.62 17.01
CA ALA A 161 17.60 -14.10 17.02
C ALA A 161 16.21 -14.75 16.82
N LYS A 162 15.13 -14.04 17.21
CA LYS A 162 13.73 -14.50 17.01
C LYS A 162 13.07 -13.87 15.77
N GLY A 163 13.80 -13.03 15.05
CA GLY A 163 13.30 -12.34 13.87
C GLY A 163 12.93 -13.32 12.76
N LYS A 164 11.97 -12.92 11.94
CA LYS A 164 11.48 -13.68 10.80
C LYS A 164 11.53 -12.80 9.57
N PHE A 165 12.20 -13.29 8.53
CA PHE A 165 12.23 -12.65 7.24
C PHE A 165 11.20 -13.30 6.33
N TYR A 166 10.21 -12.54 5.90
CA TYR A 166 9.21 -13.01 4.95
C TYR A 166 9.72 -12.80 3.52
N CYS A 167 9.80 -13.88 2.75
CA CYS A 167 10.22 -13.80 1.35
C CYS A 167 9.28 -12.88 0.56
N ARG A 168 9.80 -12.17 -0.44
CA ARG A 168 9.03 -11.22 -1.27
C ARG A 168 7.94 -11.94 -2.05
N TYR A 169 8.25 -13.10 -2.64
CA TYR A 169 7.30 -13.95 -3.30
C TYR A 169 6.49 -14.75 -2.28
N GLN A 170 5.23 -14.35 -2.10
CA GLN A 170 4.27 -15.02 -1.24
C GLN A 170 3.19 -15.67 -2.11
N LYS A 171 3.09 -17.01 -2.10
CA LYS A 171 2.01 -17.72 -2.81
C LYS A 171 0.68 -17.43 -2.13
N ARG A 172 -0.05 -16.45 -2.68
CA ARG A 172 -1.40 -16.11 -2.22
C ARG A 172 -2.41 -16.32 -3.35
N HIS A 173 -3.35 -17.23 -3.11
CA HIS A 173 -4.56 -17.37 -3.90
C HIS A 173 -5.35 -16.06 -3.86
N PHE A 174 -6.06 -15.74 -4.95
CA PHE A 174 -6.87 -14.52 -5.08
C PHE A 174 -7.87 -14.33 -3.92
N THR A 175 -8.33 -15.42 -3.29
CA THR A 175 -9.22 -15.37 -2.11
C THR A 175 -8.49 -15.03 -0.81
N GLY A 176 -7.23 -14.61 -0.85
CA GLY A 176 -6.38 -14.34 0.30
C GLY A 176 -5.81 -15.58 1.00
N ARG A 177 -6.06 -16.79 0.47
CA ARG A 177 -5.55 -18.06 1.04
C ARG A 177 -4.14 -18.31 0.53
N GLY A 178 -3.19 -18.65 1.39
CA GLY A 178 -1.80 -18.84 0.99
C GLY A 178 -0.96 -19.20 2.20
N LEU A 179 0.24 -19.72 1.97
CA LEU A 179 1.21 -19.93 3.04
C LEU A 179 2.20 -18.76 3.01
N ASP A 180 2.34 -18.09 4.14
CA ASP A 180 3.44 -17.13 4.31
C ASP A 180 4.74 -17.93 4.39
N VAL A 181 5.62 -17.73 3.41
CA VAL A 181 6.96 -18.35 3.39
C VAL A 181 7.91 -17.39 4.08
N TYR A 182 8.58 -17.88 5.11
CA TYR A 182 9.55 -17.11 5.88
C TYR A 182 10.78 -17.96 6.19
N VAL A 183 11.89 -17.26 6.39
CA VAL A 183 13.17 -17.82 6.84
C VAL A 183 13.53 -17.18 8.19
N ALA A 184 14.42 -17.85 8.94
CA ALA A 184 14.94 -17.27 10.16
C ALA A 184 15.81 -16.04 9.82
N SER A 185 15.78 -15.00 10.65
CA SER A 185 16.63 -13.82 10.50
C SER A 185 18.11 -14.16 10.32
N SER A 186 18.60 -15.22 10.97
CA SER A 186 19.99 -15.68 10.86
C SER A 186 20.43 -16.05 9.44
N ARG A 187 19.47 -16.27 8.54
CA ARG A 187 19.69 -16.63 7.12
C ARG A 187 19.49 -15.47 6.17
N VAL A 188 19.34 -14.26 6.71
CA VAL A 188 19.25 -13.05 5.90
C VAL A 188 20.67 -12.56 5.66
N ASN A 189 21.04 -12.41 4.38
CA ASN A 189 22.37 -11.99 3.97
C ASN A 189 23.49 -12.90 4.50
N ASP A 190 23.28 -14.22 4.51
CA ASP A 190 24.24 -15.24 4.95
C ASP A 190 25.00 -15.92 3.78
N HIS A 191 24.83 -15.41 2.55
CA HIS A 191 25.35 -15.95 1.30
C HIS A 191 24.73 -17.27 0.85
N VAL A 192 23.61 -17.69 1.44
CA VAL A 192 22.85 -18.88 1.05
C VAL A 192 21.46 -18.44 0.56
N CYS A 193 21.02 -18.98 -0.58
CA CYS A 193 19.68 -18.71 -1.10
C CYS A 193 18.66 -19.64 -0.41
N ASP A 194 17.95 -19.16 0.60
CA ASP A 194 16.86 -19.88 1.27
C ASP A 194 15.49 -19.55 0.67
N CYS A 195 15.24 -18.29 0.28
CA CYS A 195 13.99 -17.94 -0.40
C CYS A 195 14.04 -18.37 -1.88
N CYS A 196 12.93 -18.91 -2.41
CA CYS A 196 12.88 -19.34 -3.82
C CYS A 196 13.08 -18.19 -4.82
N ASP A 197 12.80 -16.95 -4.40
CA ASP A 197 12.99 -15.74 -5.20
C ASP A 197 14.32 -15.04 -4.90
N GLY A 198 15.11 -15.56 -3.95
CA GLY A 198 16.38 -14.97 -3.54
C GLY A 198 16.26 -13.66 -2.76
N SER A 199 15.07 -13.34 -2.24
CA SER A 199 14.82 -12.04 -1.62
C SER A 199 15.53 -11.81 -0.27
N ASP A 200 15.99 -12.89 0.34
CA ASP A 200 16.80 -12.96 1.57
C ASP A 200 18.24 -12.46 1.37
N GLU A 201 18.82 -12.64 0.19
CA GLU A 201 20.18 -12.23 -0.17
C GLU A 201 20.19 -10.93 -0.97
N TRP A 202 19.85 -9.83 -0.31
CA TRP A 202 19.62 -8.53 -0.98
C TRP A 202 20.78 -7.54 -0.86
N THR A 203 21.65 -7.70 0.13
CA THR A 203 22.86 -6.88 0.30
C THR A 203 24.12 -7.61 -0.15
N THR A 204 24.07 -8.93 -0.33
CA THR A 204 25.24 -9.74 -0.64
C THR A 204 25.54 -9.77 -2.14
N ASP A 205 26.76 -10.13 -2.51
CA ASP A 205 27.17 -10.29 -3.92
C ASP A 205 26.62 -11.58 -4.58
N VAL A 206 25.84 -12.38 -3.83
CA VAL A 206 25.28 -13.65 -4.30
C VAL A 206 24.04 -13.36 -5.15
N LYS A 207 24.03 -13.85 -6.40
CA LYS A 207 22.87 -13.74 -7.29
C LYS A 207 22.04 -15.01 -7.22
N CYS A 208 21.00 -14.98 -6.40
CA CYS A 208 20.02 -16.06 -6.32
C CYS A 208 19.10 -16.06 -7.56
N GLN A 209 18.89 -17.23 -8.15
CA GLN A 209 17.94 -17.40 -9.25
C GLN A 209 16.52 -17.55 -8.69
N ASN A 210 15.53 -17.02 -9.41
CA ASN A 210 14.14 -17.15 -9.02
C ASN A 210 13.58 -18.48 -9.54
N ASP A 211 13.48 -19.46 -8.63
CA ASP A 211 12.95 -20.80 -8.88
C ASP A 211 11.54 -20.98 -8.28
N CYS A 212 10.82 -19.88 -8.03
CA CYS A 212 9.45 -19.95 -7.54
C CYS A 212 8.50 -20.49 -8.63
N ALA A 213 7.80 -21.59 -8.30
CA ALA A 213 6.81 -22.25 -9.18
C ALA A 213 5.43 -21.58 -9.22
#